data_AF-A0A426S5H2-F1
#
_entry.id   AF-A0A426S5H2-F1
#
_cell.length_a   1.000
_cell.length_b   1.000
_cell.length_c   1.000
_cell.angle_alpha   90.00
_cell.angle_beta   90.00
_cell.angle_gamma   90.00
#
_symmetry.space_group_name_H-M   'P 1'
#
loop_
_entity.id
_entity.type
_entity.pdbx_description
1 polymer ?
#
loop_
_entity_poly.entity_id
_entity_poly.type
_entity_poly.pdbx_seq_one_letter_code
_entity_poly.pdbx_strand_id
1 'polypeptide(L)'
;MTSTPTELRPADLGTLVVLPWSGAAPDGTDMPYLLAYSLGDAAGGPQVTTAAVEQLLVSNGLPVGGDLVDGTHRPSLPITLLVEAGQAVVRMPRLIAQAPAPPEWLAAVRARGFAYLVFTTRAWPEGAPGRVVQPAALAAFAGAPETLHAAAHVVLPATSLRG
;
A
#
# COMPACT_ATOMS: atom_id res chain seq x y z
N MET A 1 26.64 -21.84 -9.58
CA MET A 1 25.76 -21.91 -8.40
C MET A 1 24.44 -21.27 -8.79
N THR A 2 23.39 -22.06 -8.94
CA THR A 2 22.05 -21.54 -9.22
C THR A 2 21.47 -21.16 -7.87
N SER A 3 21.43 -19.86 -7.55
CA SER A 3 20.71 -19.37 -6.38
C SER A 3 19.24 -19.72 -6.57
N THR A 4 18.73 -20.69 -5.82
CA THR A 4 17.29 -20.93 -5.72
C THR A 4 16.65 -19.60 -5.30
N PRO A 5 15.69 -19.05 -6.05
CA PRO A 5 14.99 -17.87 -5.58
C PRO A 5 14.37 -18.23 -4.24
N THR A 6 14.78 -17.54 -3.17
CA THR A 6 14.18 -17.70 -1.84
C THR A 6 12.68 -17.56 -2.01
N GLU A 7 11.92 -18.60 -1.71
CA GLU A 7 10.47 -18.52 -1.82
C GLU A 7 9.96 -17.51 -0.79
N LEU A 8 9.09 -16.58 -1.21
CA LEU A 8 8.48 -15.62 -0.30
C LEU A 8 7.66 -16.39 0.75
N ARG A 9 8.11 -16.36 2.01
CA ARG A 9 7.36 -16.89 3.14
C ARG A 9 6.44 -15.79 3.67
N PRO A 10 5.11 -15.99 3.73
CA PRO A 10 4.20 -14.97 4.26
C PRO A 10 4.55 -14.51 5.69
N ALA A 11 5.12 -15.40 6.51
CA ALA A 11 5.57 -15.07 7.86
C ALA A 11 6.71 -14.03 7.91
N ASP A 12 7.48 -13.89 6.83
CA ASP A 12 8.56 -12.90 6.75
C ASP A 12 8.02 -11.49 6.50
N LEU A 13 6.75 -11.31 6.11
CA LEU A 13 6.12 -10.00 5.94
C LEU A 13 5.74 -9.33 7.26
N GLY A 14 5.67 -10.10 8.36
CA GLY A 14 5.19 -9.61 9.65
C GLY A 14 3.77 -9.06 9.59
N THR A 15 3.49 -8.09 10.44
CA THR A 15 2.23 -7.33 10.42
C THR A 15 2.28 -6.29 9.31
N LEU A 16 1.39 -6.44 8.32
CA LEU A 16 1.15 -5.43 7.28
C LEU A 16 -0.06 -4.58 7.63
N VAL A 17 0.07 -3.28 7.42
CA VAL A 17 -0.96 -2.29 7.70
C VAL A 17 -1.28 -1.52 6.41
N VAL A 18 -2.57 -1.27 6.18
CA VAL A 18 -3.05 -0.35 5.15
C VAL A 18 -3.71 0.84 5.82
N LEU A 19 -3.36 2.04 5.38
CA LEU A 19 -3.94 3.29 5.86
C LEU A 19 -4.47 4.13 4.70
N PRO A 20 -5.81 4.30 4.58
CA PRO A 20 -6.42 5.25 3.66
C PRO A 20 -6.46 6.67 4.25
N TRP A 21 -6.13 7.68 3.45
CA TRP A 21 -6.36 9.10 3.79
C TRP A 21 -6.55 9.96 2.54
N SER A 22 -7.30 11.06 2.68
CA SER A 22 -7.42 12.06 1.63
C SER A 22 -6.32 13.10 1.76
N GLY A 23 -5.59 13.37 0.68
CA GLY A 23 -4.67 14.51 0.57
C GLY A 23 -5.21 15.57 -0.37
N ALA A 24 -4.71 16.80 -0.27
CA ALA A 24 -5.07 17.87 -1.19
C ALA A 24 -4.40 17.67 -2.56
N ALA A 25 -5.17 17.74 -3.64
CA ALA A 25 -4.61 17.76 -5.00
C ALA A 25 -4.62 19.18 -5.61
N PRO A 26 -3.76 19.45 -6.60
CA PRO A 26 -3.69 20.75 -7.27
C PRO A 26 -4.99 21.17 -7.98
N ASP A 27 -5.82 20.20 -8.36
CA ASP A 27 -7.11 20.43 -9.03
C ASP A 27 -8.23 20.86 -8.07
N GLY A 28 -7.93 21.03 -6.78
CA GLY A 28 -8.88 21.43 -5.74
C GLY A 28 -9.80 20.31 -5.26
N THR A 29 -9.62 19.08 -5.74
CA THR A 29 -10.36 17.90 -5.27
C THR A 29 -9.47 16.98 -4.42
N ASP A 30 -10.07 16.24 -3.50
CA ASP A 30 -9.32 15.32 -2.64
C ASP A 30 -8.68 14.19 -3.45
N MET A 31 -7.42 13.89 -3.17
CA MET A 31 -6.69 12.74 -3.70
C MET A 31 -6.79 11.58 -2.71
N PRO A 32 -7.37 10.43 -3.10
CA PRO A 32 -7.45 9.26 -2.24
C PRO A 32 -6.12 8.50 -2.24
N TYR A 33 -5.36 8.63 -1.15
CA TYR A 33 -4.11 7.91 -0.96
C TYR A 33 -4.31 6.64 -0.12
N LEU A 34 -3.49 5.63 -0.38
CA LEU A 34 -3.35 4.41 0.41
C LEU A 34 -1.87 4.22 0.74
N LEU A 35 -1.56 3.94 2.00
CA LEU A 35 -0.20 3.59 2.43
C LEU A 35 -0.24 2.15 2.91
N ALA A 36 0.55 1.29 2.28
CA ALA A 36 0.80 -0.07 2.73
C ALA A 36 2.25 -0.16 3.25
N TYR A 37 2.42 -0.70 4.45
CA TYR A 37 3.72 -0.81 5.12
C TYR A 37 3.71 -1.97 6.11
N SER A 38 4.90 -2.41 6.52
CA SER A 38 5.07 -3.40 7.58
C SER A 38 5.44 -2.75 8.91
N LEU A 39 5.18 -3.43 10.02
CA LEU A 39 5.72 -3.02 11.32
C LEU A 39 7.17 -3.49 11.55
N GLY A 40 7.72 -4.33 10.66
CA GLY A 40 9.06 -4.89 10.81
C GLY A 40 9.19 -5.90 11.95
N ASP A 41 8.06 -6.47 12.39
CA ASP A 41 7.91 -7.33 13.56
C ASP A 41 7.94 -8.84 13.24
N ALA A 42 8.36 -9.21 12.03
CA ALA A 42 8.61 -10.61 11.69
C ALA A 42 9.72 -11.20 12.58
N ALA A 43 9.72 -12.52 12.76
CA ALA A 43 10.72 -13.21 13.58
C ALA A 43 12.17 -12.99 13.09
N GLY A 44 12.36 -12.74 11.80
CA GLY A 44 13.65 -12.38 11.19
C GLY A 44 14.04 -10.90 11.35
N GLY A 45 13.20 -10.10 12.00
CA GLY A 45 13.40 -8.67 12.22
C GLY A 45 13.10 -7.78 11.01
N PRO A 46 13.39 -6.47 11.14
CA PRO A 46 13.05 -5.47 10.14
C PRO A 46 13.71 -5.70 8.78
N GLN A 47 14.97 -6.16 8.74
CA GLN A 47 15.71 -6.40 7.49
C GLN A 47 15.09 -7.52 6.67
N VAL A 48 14.69 -8.62 7.31
CA VAL A 48 13.99 -9.73 6.65
C VAL A 48 12.63 -9.25 6.13
N THR A 49 11.94 -8.42 6.92
CA THR A 49 10.65 -7.85 6.51
C THR A 49 10.77 -6.95 5.29
N THR A 50 11.76 -6.05 5.27
CA THR A 50 12.02 -5.18 4.11
C THR A 50 12.33 -6.01 2.87
N ALA A 51 13.21 -7.01 2.96
CA ALA A 51 13.52 -7.89 1.82
C ALA A 51 12.29 -8.68 1.34
N ALA A 52 11.45 -9.16 2.26
CA ALA A 52 10.22 -9.88 1.92
C ALA A 52 9.20 -8.97 1.22
N VAL A 53 9.03 -7.73 1.70
CA VAL A 53 8.14 -6.74 1.06
C VAL A 53 8.67 -6.36 -0.32
N GLU A 54 9.98 -6.13 -0.46
CA GLU A 54 10.60 -5.84 -1.76
C GLU A 54 10.38 -6.99 -2.76
N GLN A 55 10.62 -8.22 -2.33
CA GLN A 55 10.39 -9.40 -3.16
C GLN A 55 8.90 -9.55 -3.53
N LEU A 56 7.98 -9.29 -2.60
CA LEU A 56 6.54 -9.29 -2.87
C LEU A 56 6.20 -8.26 -3.95
N LEU A 57 6.71 -7.04 -3.85
CA LEU A 57 6.45 -5.97 -4.81
C LEU A 57 7.01 -6.29 -6.19
N VAL A 58 8.29 -6.65 -6.27
CA VAL A 58 8.97 -6.97 -7.55
C VAL A 58 8.32 -8.17 -8.24
N SER A 59 7.97 -9.23 -7.50
CA SER A 59 7.30 -10.41 -8.06
C SER A 59 5.90 -10.10 -8.62
N ASN A 60 5.30 -8.99 -8.21
CA ASN A 60 4.00 -8.51 -8.69
C ASN A 60 4.13 -7.37 -9.72
N GLY A 61 5.33 -7.09 -10.22
CA GLY A 61 5.57 -6.06 -11.24
C GLY A 61 5.46 -4.63 -10.70
N LEU A 62 5.70 -4.45 -9.39
CA LEU A 62 5.66 -3.17 -8.70
C LEU A 62 7.10 -2.76 -8.34
N PRO A 63 7.78 -1.94 -9.16
CA PRO A 63 9.17 -1.56 -8.89
C PRO A 63 9.25 -0.61 -7.70
N VAL A 64 10.11 -0.93 -6.73
CA VAL A 64 10.41 -0.06 -5.58
C VAL A 64 11.33 1.07 -6.04
N GLY A 65 11.01 2.31 -5.66
CA GLY A 65 11.77 3.50 -6.04
C GLY A 65 11.74 3.83 -7.54
N GLY A 66 10.90 3.13 -8.30
CA GLY A 66 10.73 3.31 -9.73
C GLY A 66 9.57 4.24 -10.08
N ASP A 67 9.29 4.30 -11.39
CA ASP A 67 8.19 5.10 -11.93
C ASP A 67 6.82 4.63 -11.42
N LEU A 68 5.86 5.56 -11.45
CA LEU A 68 4.46 5.29 -11.16
C LEU A 68 3.91 4.20 -12.08
N VAL A 69 3.38 3.13 -11.48
CA VAL A 69 2.63 2.11 -12.21
C VAL A 69 1.17 2.53 -12.31
N ASP A 70 0.71 2.82 -13.52
CA ASP A 70 -0.70 3.08 -13.75
C ASP A 70 -1.48 1.77 -13.99
N GLY A 71 -2.22 1.34 -12.97
CA GLY A 71 -3.08 0.15 -13.03
C GLY A 71 -4.34 0.35 -13.88
N THR A 72 -4.75 1.58 -14.16
CA THR A 72 -5.94 1.86 -15.00
C THR A 72 -5.71 1.45 -16.46
N HIS A 73 -4.44 1.43 -16.89
CA HIS A 73 -4.02 1.00 -18.22
C HIS A 73 -3.42 -0.43 -18.23
N ARG A 74 -3.45 -1.14 -17.09
CA ARG A 74 -2.84 -2.48 -16.94
C ARG A 74 -3.80 -3.46 -16.24
N PRO A 75 -4.80 -4.01 -16.94
CA PRO A 75 -5.79 -4.91 -16.33
C PRO A 75 -5.23 -6.27 -15.87
N SER A 76 -4.06 -6.66 -16.35
CA SER A 76 -3.35 -7.88 -15.92
C SER A 76 -2.50 -7.69 -14.66
N LEU A 77 -2.46 -6.48 -14.09
CA LEU A 77 -1.66 -6.19 -12.91
C LEU A 77 -2.19 -7.03 -11.72
N PRO A 78 -1.34 -7.81 -11.04
CA PRO A 78 -1.78 -8.73 -9.99
C PRO A 78 -2.03 -8.02 -8.64
N ILE A 79 -2.42 -6.75 -8.66
CA ILE A 79 -2.86 -6.00 -7.49
C ILE A 79 -4.20 -5.31 -7.80
N THR A 80 -5.14 -5.41 -6.87
CA THR A 80 -6.49 -4.85 -7.03
C THR A 80 -6.92 -4.08 -5.80
N LEU A 81 -7.76 -3.08 -6.01
CA LEU A 81 -8.45 -2.33 -4.97
C LEU A 81 -9.95 -2.56 -5.08
N LEU A 82 -10.52 -3.15 -4.02
CA LEU A 82 -11.96 -3.27 -3.83
C LEU A 82 -12.39 -2.32 -2.71
N VAL A 83 -13.38 -1.48 -2.98
CA VAL A 83 -14.00 -0.59 -2.00
C VAL A 83 -15.41 -1.06 -1.75
N GLU A 84 -15.65 -1.57 -0.54
CA GLU A 84 -16.89 -2.24 -0.19
C GLU A 84 -17.25 -1.97 1.28
N ALA A 85 -18.52 -1.67 1.57
CA ALA A 85 -19.01 -1.45 2.94
C ALA A 85 -18.12 -0.52 3.81
N GLY A 86 -17.56 0.53 3.20
CA GLY A 86 -16.66 1.47 3.89
C GLY A 86 -15.26 0.92 4.20
N GLN A 87 -14.86 -0.18 3.56
CA GLN A 87 -13.53 -0.76 3.65
C GLN A 87 -12.77 -0.54 2.34
N ALA A 88 -11.47 -0.29 2.44
CA ALA A 88 -10.52 -0.43 1.33
C ALA A 88 -9.84 -1.80 1.47
N VAL A 89 -9.98 -2.66 0.46
CA VAL A 89 -9.40 -4.00 0.42
C VAL A 89 -8.37 -4.05 -0.71
N VAL A 90 -7.10 -4.17 -0.34
CA VAL A 90 -5.98 -4.36 -1.27
C VAL A 90 -5.68 -5.85 -1.36
N ARG A 91 -5.69 -6.39 -2.58
CA ARG A 91 -5.41 -7.81 -2.82
C ARG A 91 -4.31 -7.98 -3.84
N MET A 92 -3.38 -8.89 -3.56
CA MET A 92 -2.36 -9.38 -4.48
C MET A 92 -2.04 -10.85 -4.17
N PRO A 93 -1.34 -11.60 -5.04
CA PRO A 93 -0.82 -12.92 -4.72
C PRO A 93 -0.13 -12.93 -3.35
N ARG A 94 -0.58 -13.83 -2.46
CA ARG A 94 -0.07 -14.03 -1.09
C ARG A 94 -0.34 -12.90 -0.10
N LEU A 95 -1.10 -11.87 -0.46
CA LEU A 95 -1.48 -10.78 0.46
C LEU A 95 -2.92 -10.30 0.23
N ILE A 96 -3.68 -10.25 1.32
CA ILE A 96 -4.95 -9.51 1.41
C ILE A 96 -4.85 -8.62 2.64
N ALA A 97 -5.04 -7.32 2.44
CA ALA A 97 -5.07 -6.35 3.52
C ALA A 97 -6.32 -5.49 3.39
N GLN A 98 -6.94 -5.16 4.52
CA GLN A 98 -8.15 -4.35 4.56
C GLN A 98 -8.04 -3.29 5.64
N ALA A 99 -8.64 -2.12 5.38
CA ALA A 99 -8.66 -1.02 6.32
C ALA A 99 -9.99 -0.25 6.24
N PRO A 100 -10.49 0.26 7.38
CA PRO A 100 -11.62 1.17 7.37
C PRO A 100 -11.26 2.44 6.59
N ALA A 101 -12.10 2.82 5.64
CA ALA A 101 -11.88 3.97 4.78
C ALA A 101 -12.69 5.19 5.29
N PRO A 102 -12.03 6.33 5.53
CA PRO A 102 -12.73 7.56 5.93
C PRO A 102 -13.79 7.99 4.88
N PRO A 103 -14.90 8.61 5.29
CA PRO A 103 -15.95 9.08 4.38
C PRO A 103 -15.44 10.00 3.26
N GLU A 104 -14.50 10.89 3.58
CA GLU A 104 -13.84 11.79 2.63
C GLU A 104 -13.00 11.03 1.59
N TRP A 105 -12.32 9.97 2.01
CA TRP A 105 -11.56 9.11 1.10
C TRP A 105 -12.48 8.35 0.16
N LEU A 106 -13.59 7.82 0.68
CA LEU A 106 -14.61 7.14 -0.12
C LEU A 106 -15.24 8.10 -1.15
N ALA A 107 -15.46 9.37 -0.78
CA ALA A 107 -15.95 10.38 -1.71
C ALA A 107 -14.92 10.69 -2.79
N ALA A 108 -13.65 10.84 -2.43
CA ALA A 108 -12.56 11.06 -3.36
C ALA A 108 -12.39 9.90 -4.36
N VAL A 109 -12.44 8.65 -3.88
CA VAL A 109 -12.41 7.46 -4.75
C VAL A 109 -13.61 7.42 -5.69
N ARG A 110 -14.83 7.72 -5.22
CA ARG A 110 -16.01 7.77 -6.10
C ARG A 110 -15.89 8.83 -7.18
N ALA A 111 -15.30 9.98 -6.85
CA ALA A 111 -15.11 11.08 -7.80
C ALA A 111 -14.03 10.75 -8.85
N ARG A 112 -12.93 10.11 -8.45
CA ARG A 112 -11.76 9.85 -9.33
C ARG A 112 -11.76 8.47 -10.00
N GLY A 113 -12.43 7.48 -9.42
CA GLY A 113 -12.44 6.09 -9.90
C GLY A 113 -11.18 5.28 -9.57
N PHE A 114 -10.24 5.84 -8.82
CA PHE A 114 -8.97 5.19 -8.43
C PHE A 114 -8.50 5.66 -7.05
N ALA A 115 -7.49 4.99 -6.51
CA ALA A 115 -6.68 5.47 -5.40
C ALA A 115 -5.17 5.35 -5.69
N TYR A 116 -4.38 6.25 -5.11
CA TYR A 116 -2.92 6.22 -5.22
C TYR A 116 -2.32 5.40 -4.07
N LEU A 117 -1.81 4.22 -4.38
CA LEU A 117 -1.13 3.36 -3.42
C LEU A 117 0.37 3.67 -3.37
N VAL A 118 0.86 3.95 -2.17
CA VAL A 118 2.27 3.92 -1.78
C VAL A 118 2.49 2.64 -0.98
N PHE A 119 3.20 1.66 -1.54
CA PHE A 119 3.59 0.46 -0.80
C PHE A 119 5.09 0.50 -0.52
N THR A 120 5.46 0.83 0.72
CA THR A 120 6.85 1.02 1.14
C THR A 120 7.48 -0.23 1.75
N THR A 121 8.76 -0.42 1.48
CA THR A 121 9.62 -1.42 2.16
C THR A 121 10.13 -0.92 3.51
N ARG A 122 9.97 0.38 3.79
CA ARG A 122 10.30 1.00 5.07
C ARG A 122 9.28 0.60 6.13
N ALA A 123 9.75 -0.04 7.19
CA ALA A 123 8.91 -0.37 8.34
C ALA A 123 8.49 0.89 9.11
N TRP A 124 7.27 0.87 9.68
CA TRP A 124 6.77 1.93 10.55
C TRP A 124 6.11 1.37 11.82
N PRO A 125 6.91 0.99 12.84
CA PRO A 125 6.40 0.41 14.08
C PRO A 125 5.42 1.30 14.84
N GLU A 126 5.55 2.63 14.72
CA GLU A 126 4.70 3.61 15.40
C GLU A 126 3.27 3.63 14.83
N GLY A 127 3.07 3.16 13.60
CA GLY A 127 1.79 3.04 12.91
C GLY A 127 0.97 1.79 13.28
N ALA A 128 1.31 1.09 14.36
CA ALA A 128 0.67 -0.18 14.71
C ALA A 128 -0.87 -0.10 14.83
N PRO A 129 -1.61 -1.14 14.39
CA PRO A 129 -3.05 -1.21 14.57
C PRO A 129 -3.46 -1.01 16.03
N GLY A 130 -4.56 -0.28 16.24
CA GLY A 130 -5.04 0.07 17.59
C GLY A 130 -4.35 1.27 18.23
N ARG A 131 -3.31 1.84 17.60
CA ARG A 131 -2.76 3.14 17.98
C ARG A 131 -3.38 4.25 17.15
N VAL A 132 -3.63 5.39 17.80
CA VAL A 132 -4.06 6.60 17.10
C VAL A 132 -2.87 7.18 16.35
N VAL A 133 -2.87 7.01 15.03
CA VAL A 133 -1.91 7.64 14.14
C VAL A 133 -2.35 9.10 13.94
N GLN A 134 -1.54 10.05 14.41
CA GLN A 134 -1.82 11.47 14.23
C GLN A 134 -1.63 11.86 12.75
N PRO A 135 -2.47 12.74 12.19
CA PRO A 135 -2.35 13.17 10.79
C PRO A 135 -0.96 13.72 10.45
N ALA A 136 -0.34 14.47 11.37
CA ALA A 136 1.01 14.99 11.19
C ALA A 136 2.08 13.88 11.12
N ALA A 137 1.93 12.81 11.90
CA ALA A 137 2.86 11.67 11.87
C ALA A 137 2.70 10.87 10.58
N LEU A 138 1.46 10.67 10.12
CA LEU A 138 1.19 10.06 8.81
C LEU A 138 1.78 10.90 7.67
N ALA A 139 1.54 12.21 7.67
CA ALA A 139 2.10 13.10 6.64
C ALA A 139 3.62 13.10 6.65
N ALA A 140 4.25 13.14 7.84
CA ALA A 140 5.69 13.08 7.98
C ALA A 140 6.27 11.76 7.49
N PHE A 141 5.62 10.62 7.77
CA PHE A 141 6.10 9.32 7.33
C PHE A 141 5.84 9.08 5.83
N ALA A 142 4.60 9.26 5.36
CA ALA A 142 4.20 8.98 3.99
C ALA A 142 4.81 9.96 2.99
N GLY A 143 5.02 11.22 3.40
CA GLY A 143 5.63 12.27 2.57
C GLY A 143 7.15 12.36 2.68
N ALA A 144 7.80 11.59 3.55
CA ALA A 144 9.25 11.60 3.69
C ALA A 144 9.92 11.12 2.38
N PRO A 145 10.94 11.84 1.86
CA PRO A 145 11.68 11.40 0.69
C PRO A 145 12.16 9.95 0.82
N GLU A 146 12.67 9.54 1.98
CA GLU A 146 13.16 8.18 2.20
C GLU A 146 12.06 7.14 2.05
N THR A 147 10.83 7.44 2.47
CA THR A 147 9.67 6.56 2.30
C THR A 147 9.27 6.46 0.84
N LEU A 148 9.20 7.59 0.14
CA LEU A 148 8.81 7.66 -1.27
C LEU A 148 9.84 6.96 -2.17
N HIS A 149 11.13 7.09 -1.90
CA HIS A 149 12.19 6.36 -2.63
C HIS A 149 12.20 4.86 -2.30
N ALA A 150 11.76 4.48 -1.09
CA ALA A 150 11.65 3.08 -0.67
C ALA A 150 10.25 2.50 -0.94
N ALA A 151 9.47 3.06 -1.86
CA ALA A 151 8.11 2.59 -2.15
C ALA A 151 7.87 2.28 -3.61
N ALA A 152 6.99 1.32 -3.85
CA ALA A 152 6.29 1.20 -5.12
C ALA A 152 5.09 2.14 -5.13
N HIS A 153 4.92 2.84 -6.24
CA HIS A 153 3.84 3.80 -6.46
C HIS A 153 2.88 3.27 -7.51
N VAL A 154 1.59 3.19 -7.19
CA VAL A 154 0.59 2.58 -8.06
C VAL A 154 -0.71 3.37 -8.08
N VAL A 155 -1.22 3.69 -9.26
CA VAL A 155 -2.62 4.10 -9.42
C VAL A 155 -3.48 2.85 -9.51
N LEU A 156 -4.30 2.60 -8.51
CA LEU A 156 -5.18 1.43 -8.46
C LEU A 156 -6.61 1.81 -8.85
N PRO A 157 -7.17 1.25 -9.95
CA PRO A 157 -8.59 1.44 -10.23
C PRO A 157 -9.42 0.85 -9.10
N ALA A 158 -10.36 1.63 -8.59
CA ALA A 158 -11.25 1.20 -7.54
C ALA A 158 -12.41 0.42 -8.15
N THR A 159 -12.63 -0.78 -7.65
CA THR A 159 -13.79 -1.60 -7.97
C THR A 159 -14.72 -1.66 -6.76
N SER A 160 -16.02 -1.83 -6.99
CA SER A 160 -16.99 -2.17 -5.95
C SER A 160 -17.64 -3.51 -6.30
N LEU A 161 -18.16 -4.24 -5.30
CA LEU A 161 -19.01 -5.37 -5.62
C LEU A 161 -20.28 -4.78 -6.25
N ARG A 162 -20.53 -5.13 -7.51
CA ARG A 162 -21.83 -4.84 -8.10
C ARG A 162 -22.86 -5.63 -7.30
N GLY A 163 -23.80 -4.92 -6.67
CA GLY A 163 -25.07 -5.50 -6.23
C GLY A 163 -25.89 -5.98 -7.42
#